data_AF-A0A1F5GRL6-F1
#
_entry.id   AF-A0A1F5GRL6-F1
#
_cell.length_a   1.000
_cell.length_b   1.000
_cell.length_c   1.000
_cell.angle_alpha   90.00
_cell.angle_beta   90.00
_cell.angle_gamma   90.00
#
_symmetry.space_group_name_H-M   'P 1'
#
loop_
_entity.id
_entity.type
_entity.pdbx_description
1 polymer ?
#
loop_
_entity_poly.entity_id
_entity_poly.type
_entity_poly.pdbx_seq_one_letter_code
_entity_poly.pdbx_strand_id
1 'polypeptide(L)'
;MFRLSQKADYGLILLSSLRGAKNNTSIAKIATKHKISSKFMSQIAQELKKAGILTSKEGVTGGYSLAKQANQIRILDVLKVLEGELVEGKCFEEGHECTCGAGEMWQEMKMEMEKSIGKKTVADLTK
;
A
#
# COMPACT_ATOMS: atom_id res chain seq x y z
N MET A 1 0.17 -12.84 12.85
CA MET A 1 -1.16 -12.73 12.20
C MET A 1 -1.02 -11.79 11.03
N PHE A 2 -1.53 -12.12 9.84
CA PHE A 2 -1.51 -11.18 8.72
C PHE A 2 -2.39 -9.98 9.08
N ARG A 3 -1.82 -8.78 9.05
CA ARG A 3 -2.53 -7.55 9.40
C ARG A 3 -2.56 -6.65 8.18
N LEU A 4 -3.77 -6.31 7.76
CA LEU A 4 -4.02 -5.28 6.77
C LEU A 4 -4.90 -4.23 7.45
N SER A 5 -4.33 -3.09 7.80
CA SER A 5 -5.12 -2.02 8.40
C SER A 5 -6.01 -1.33 7.36
N GLN A 6 -7.01 -0.57 7.83
CA GLN A 6 -7.79 0.30 6.97
C GLN A 6 -6.92 1.29 6.18
N LYS A 7 -5.73 1.64 6.70
CA LYS A 7 -4.80 2.55 6.02
C LYS A 7 -4.25 1.91 4.74
N ALA A 8 -3.82 0.64 4.79
CA ALA A 8 -3.42 -0.10 3.60
C ALA A 8 -4.56 -0.24 2.59
N ASP A 9 -5.74 -0.67 3.04
CA ASP A 9 -6.90 -0.85 2.15
C ASP A 9 -7.22 0.45 1.40
N TYR A 10 -7.27 1.58 2.12
CA TYR A 10 -7.57 2.87 1.51
C TYR A 10 -6.42 3.38 0.63
N GLY A 11 -5.17 3.02 0.95
CA GLY A 11 -4.02 3.25 0.08
C GLY A 11 -4.13 2.50 -1.25
N LEU A 12 -4.57 1.24 -1.23
CA LEU A 12 -4.82 0.47 -2.45
C LEU A 12 -5.98 1.06 -3.27
N ILE A 13 -7.05 1.51 -2.61
CA ILE A 13 -8.17 2.22 -3.26
C ILE A 13 -7.70 3.51 -3.93
N LEU A 14 -6.85 4.28 -3.25
CA LEU A 14 -6.25 5.48 -3.80
C LEU A 14 -5.43 5.17 -5.06
N LEU A 15 -4.53 4.19 -4.99
CA LEU A 15 -3.68 3.80 -6.12
C LEU A 15 -4.49 3.25 -7.29
N SER A 16 -5.51 2.42 -7.05
CA SER A 16 -6.43 1.94 -8.07
C SER A 16 -7.17 3.09 -8.76
N SER A 17 -7.55 4.12 -7.98
CA SER A 17 -8.21 5.32 -8.51
C SER A 17 -7.27 6.19 -9.37
N LEU A 18 -5.96 6.18 -9.10
CA LEU A 18 -4.95 6.95 -9.83
C LEU A 18 -4.34 6.21 -11.03
N ARG A 19 -4.37 4.87 -11.03
CA ARG A 19 -3.77 3.99 -12.05
C ARG A 19 -4.07 4.40 -13.49
N GLY A 20 -5.32 4.77 -13.79
CA GLY A 20 -5.79 5.12 -15.13
C GLY A 20 -6.00 6.62 -15.36
N ALA A 21 -5.63 7.47 -14.40
CA ALA A 21 -5.84 8.89 -14.52
C ALA A 21 -4.79 9.53 -15.45
N LYS A 22 -5.24 10.19 -16.52
CA LYS A 22 -4.34 10.93 -17.44
C LYS A 22 -3.80 12.22 -16.84
N ASN A 23 -4.51 12.76 -15.85
CA ASN A 23 -4.21 14.03 -15.19
C ASN A 23 -4.21 13.86 -13.68
N ASN A 24 -3.68 14.86 -12.97
CA ASN A 24 -3.76 14.91 -11.51
C ASN A 24 -5.21 14.81 -11.03
N THR A 25 -5.42 14.01 -9.99
CA THR A 25 -6.76 13.76 -9.43
C THR A 25 -6.86 14.34 -8.03
N SER A 26 -7.97 15.02 -7.76
CA SER A 26 -8.26 15.57 -6.43
C SER A 26 -8.48 14.45 -5.42
N ILE A 27 -7.72 14.44 -4.33
CA ILE A 27 -7.88 13.50 -3.22
C ILE A 27 -9.27 13.61 -2.59
N ALA A 28 -9.81 14.82 -2.47
CA ALA A 28 -11.16 15.03 -1.94
C ALA A 28 -12.22 14.32 -2.80
N LYS A 29 -12.09 14.34 -4.13
CA LYS A 29 -13.01 13.63 -5.03
C LYS A 29 -12.93 12.11 -4.83
N ILE A 30 -11.71 11.57 -4.68
CA ILE A 30 -11.49 10.13 -4.43
C ILE A 30 -12.09 9.75 -3.06
N ALA A 31 -11.81 10.54 -2.03
CA ALA A 31 -12.30 10.34 -0.67
C ALA A 31 -13.84 10.30 -0.64
N THR A 32 -14.50 11.31 -1.23
CA THR A 32 -15.98 11.35 -1.32
C THR A 32 -16.54 10.16 -2.07
N LYS A 33 -15.94 9.76 -3.21
CA LYS A 33 -16.39 8.62 -4.02
C LYS A 33 -16.41 7.31 -3.23
N HIS A 34 -15.42 7.12 -2.36
CA HIS A 34 -15.26 5.90 -1.56
C HIS A 34 -15.77 6.05 -0.12
N LYS A 35 -16.45 7.16 0.20
CA LYS A 35 -16.98 7.47 1.55
C LYS A 35 -15.90 7.45 2.65
N ILE A 36 -14.69 7.89 2.30
CA ILE A 36 -13.54 8.03 3.22
C ILE A 36 -13.39 9.51 3.57
N SER A 37 -12.94 9.83 4.78
CA SER A 37 -12.70 11.23 5.13
C SER A 37 -11.56 11.82 4.30
N SER A 38 -11.75 13.02 3.76
CA SER A 38 -10.71 13.73 2.98
C SER A 38 -9.42 13.90 3.76
N LYS A 39 -9.52 14.11 5.08
CA LYS A 39 -8.36 14.21 5.98
C LYS A 39 -7.55 12.92 5.99
N PHE A 40 -8.20 11.78 6.20
CA PHE A 40 -7.51 10.49 6.27
C PHE A 40 -6.91 10.08 4.92
N MET A 41 -7.66 10.25 3.84
CA MET A 41 -7.14 10.01 2.49
C MET A 41 -5.95 10.92 2.17
N SER A 42 -5.96 12.17 2.64
CA SER A 42 -4.83 13.09 2.45
C SER A 42 -3.59 12.68 3.24
N GLN A 43 -3.75 12.12 4.44
CA GLN A 43 -2.64 11.58 5.23
C GLN A 43 -1.97 10.41 4.49
N ILE A 44 -2.76 9.46 4.00
CA ILE A 44 -2.27 8.33 3.19
C ILE A 44 -1.55 8.84 1.93
N ALA A 45 -2.13 9.79 1.22
CA ALA A 45 -1.53 10.36 0.02
C ALA A 45 -0.19 11.07 0.31
N GLN A 46 -0.06 11.74 1.46
CA GLN A 46 1.18 12.38 1.88
C GLN A 46 2.27 11.36 2.24
N GLU A 47 1.94 10.27 2.94
CA GLU A 47 2.87 9.18 3.24
C GLU A 47 3.42 8.57 1.94
N LEU A 48 2.52 8.22 1.00
CA LEU A 48 2.91 7.66 -0.30
C LEU A 48 3.69 8.66 -1.17
N LYS A 49 3.39 9.97 -1.07
CA LYS A 49 4.18 11.02 -1.72
C LYS A 49 5.59 11.09 -1.16
N LYS A 50 5.75 11.08 0.17
CA LYS A 50 7.07 11.09 0.83
C LYS A 50 7.91 9.87 0.43
N ALA A 51 7.27 8.72 0.24
CA ALA A 51 7.91 7.51 -0.26
C ALA A 51 8.19 7.51 -1.78
N GLY A 52 7.84 8.58 -2.51
CA GLY A 52 8.07 8.69 -3.95
C GLY A 52 7.16 7.80 -4.80
N ILE A 53 6.06 7.29 -4.23
CA ILE A 53 5.04 6.49 -4.95
C ILE A 53 4.04 7.41 -5.66
N LEU A 54 3.71 8.54 -5.04
CA LEU A 54 2.85 9.58 -5.60
C LEU A 54 3.62 10.88 -5.84
N THR A 55 3.14 11.66 -6.79
CA THR A 55 3.50 13.07 -6.95
C THR A 55 2.26 13.94 -6.79
N SER A 56 2.47 15.22 -6.48
CA SER A 56 1.38 16.19 -6.32
C SER A 56 1.67 17.47 -7.07
N LYS A 57 0.64 18.07 -7.66
CA LYS A 57 0.69 19.42 -8.22
C LYS A 57 -0.21 20.36 -7.42
N GLU A 58 0.27 21.57 -7.17
CA GLU A 58 -0.51 22.63 -6.51
C GLU A 58 -1.32 23.45 -7.53
N GLY A 59 -2.33 24.18 -7.04
CA GLY A 59 -3.19 25.06 -7.84
C GLY A 59 -4.55 24.45 -8.22
N VAL A 60 -5.31 25.19 -9.05
CA VAL A 60 -6.72 24.89 -9.42
C VAL A 60 -6.86 23.57 -10.19
N THR A 61 -5.83 23.19 -10.96
CA THR A 61 -5.73 21.89 -11.65
C THR A 61 -4.84 20.89 -10.89
N GLY A 62 -4.59 21.17 -9.62
CA GLY A 62 -3.75 20.37 -8.73
C GLY A 62 -4.40 19.04 -8.33
N GLY A 63 -3.64 18.25 -7.58
CA GLY A 63 -4.04 16.91 -7.15
C GLY A 63 -2.85 15.96 -7.14
N TYR A 64 -3.14 14.66 -7.05
CA TYR A 64 -2.15 13.60 -6.97
C TYR A 64 -2.17 12.74 -8.23
N SER A 65 -1.02 12.16 -8.57
CA SER A 65 -0.84 11.17 -9.63
C SER A 65 0.25 10.19 -9.21
N LEU A 66 0.33 9.05 -9.90
CA LEU A 66 1.42 8.09 -9.69
C LEU A 66 2.75 8.71 -10.11
N ALA A 67 3.79 8.56 -9.29
CA ALA A 67 5.13 9.07 -9.60
C ALA A 67 5.83 8.28 -10.72
N LYS A 68 5.38 7.04 -10.98
CA LYS A 68 5.86 6.12 -12.02
C LYS A 68 4.68 5.44 -12.71
N GLN A 69 4.93 4.72 -13.79
CA GLN A 69 3.89 3.90 -14.42
C GLN A 69 3.37 2.84 -13.44
N ALA A 70 2.09 2.49 -13.52
CA ALA A 70 1.45 1.59 -12.57
C ALA A 70 2.08 0.19 -12.51
N ASN A 71 2.66 -0.28 -13.61
CA ASN A 71 3.39 -1.56 -13.71
C ASN A 71 4.80 -1.50 -13.07
N GLN A 72 5.29 -0.32 -12.69
CA GLN A 72 6.57 -0.14 -12.02
C GLN A 72 6.44 0.04 -10.50
N ILE A 73 5.20 0.11 -9.97
CA ILE A 73 4.94 0.30 -8.55
C ILE A 73 4.48 -1.03 -7.97
N ARG A 74 5.33 -1.68 -7.17
CA ARG A 74 5.03 -2.96 -6.52
C ARG A 74 4.03 -2.75 -5.37
N ILE A 75 3.07 -3.67 -5.24
CA ILE A 75 2.11 -3.62 -4.13
C ILE A 75 2.82 -3.85 -2.79
N LEU A 76 3.84 -4.70 -2.76
CA LEU A 76 4.60 -4.96 -1.54
C LEU A 76 5.28 -3.69 -1.00
N ASP A 77 5.84 -2.84 -1.86
CA ASP A 77 6.48 -1.58 -1.46
C ASP A 77 5.46 -0.60 -0.87
N VAL A 78 4.27 -0.51 -1.50
CA VAL A 78 3.16 0.30 -0.99
C VAL A 78 2.74 -0.16 0.40
N LEU A 79 2.54 -1.47 0.57
CA LEU A 79 2.11 -2.03 1.84
C LEU A 79 3.18 -1.84 2.93
N LYS A 80 4.46 -1.99 2.61
CA LYS A 80 5.55 -1.68 3.54
C LYS A 80 5.56 -0.22 3.99
N VAL A 81 5.25 0.72 3.09
CA VAL A 81 5.14 2.14 3.44
C VAL A 81 3.97 2.42 4.37
N LEU A 82 2.85 1.72 4.19
CA LEU A 82 1.62 1.98 4.95
C LEU A 82 1.55 1.19 6.26
N GLU A 83 1.86 -0.11 6.25
CA GLU A 83 1.75 -0.99 7.41
C GLU A 83 3.08 -1.16 8.16
N GLY A 84 4.22 -1.10 7.46
CA GLY A 84 5.48 -1.61 7.95
C GLY A 84 5.61 -3.11 7.66
N GLU A 85 5.78 -3.93 8.69
CA GLU A 85 5.83 -5.39 8.51
C GLU A 85 4.42 -5.96 8.28
N LEU A 86 4.29 -6.79 7.23
CA LEU A 86 3.01 -7.42 6.87
C LEU A 86 2.65 -8.62 7.75
N VAL A 87 3.65 -9.22 8.39
CA VAL A 87 3.49 -10.41 9.21
C VAL A 87 4.25 -10.20 10.52
N GLU A 88 3.49 -10.07 11.59
CA GLU A 88 4.00 -9.88 12.95
C GLU A 88 3.76 -11.14 13.80
N GLY A 89 4.66 -11.41 14.74
CA GLY A 89 4.55 -12.49 15.73
C GLY A 89 5.91 -12.93 16.26
N LYS A 90 5.93 -13.56 17.44
CA LYS A 90 7.17 -13.94 18.14
C LYS A 90 8.13 -14.76 17.28
N CYS A 91 7.63 -15.71 16.50
CA CYS A 91 8.47 -16.53 15.61
C CYS A 91 9.02 -15.79 14.38
N PHE A 92 8.71 -14.50 14.21
CA PHE A 92 9.27 -13.62 13.18
C PHE A 92 10.23 -12.57 13.75
N GLU A 93 10.40 -12.49 15.07
CA GLU A 93 11.30 -11.52 15.70
C GLU A 93 12.77 -11.95 15.51
N GLU A 94 13.63 -10.99 15.13
CA GLU A 94 15.07 -11.23 15.01
C GLU A 94 15.65 -11.69 16.37
N GLY A 95 16.40 -12.80 16.36
CA GLY A 95 17.00 -13.38 17.56
C GLY A 95 16.05 -14.20 18.44
N HIS A 96 14.79 -14.40 18.02
CA HIS A 96 13.89 -15.31 18.72
C HIS A 96 14.18 -16.77 18.34
N GLU A 97 14.75 -17.54 19.28
CA GLU A 97 14.76 -19.00 19.18
C GLU A 97 13.34 -19.54 19.39
N CYS A 98 12.61 -19.70 18.27
CA CYS A 98 11.26 -20.23 18.28
C CYS A 98 11.30 -21.71 18.70
N THR A 99 10.90 -21.99 19.95
CA THR A 99 10.86 -23.36 20.50
C THR A 99 9.59 -24.12 20.13
N CYS A 100 8.64 -23.47 19.46
CA CYS A 100 7.44 -24.15 18.97
C CYS A 100 7.75 -24.81 17.61
N GLY A 101 7.35 -26.07 17.44
CA GLY A 101 7.53 -26.82 16.18
C GLY A 101 6.78 -26.23 14.97
N ALA A 102 6.10 -25.08 15.14
CA ALA A 102 5.41 -24.36 14.07
C ALA A 102 6.25 -23.22 13.48
N GLY A 103 7.43 -22.90 14.02
CA GLY A 103 8.26 -21.76 13.59
C GLY A 103 8.63 -21.78 12.11
N GLU A 104 9.18 -22.90 11.63
CA GLU A 104 9.55 -23.09 10.23
C GLU A 104 8.33 -22.96 9.31
N MET A 105 7.23 -23.62 9.64
CA MET A 105 5.96 -23.52 8.92
C MET A 105 5.48 -22.07 8.80
N TRP A 106 5.58 -21.27 9.88
CA TRP A 106 5.18 -19.86 9.85
C TRP A 106 6.10 -19.01 8.97
N GLN A 107 7.41 -19.26 8.98
CA GLN A 107 8.38 -18.57 8.12
C GLN A 107 8.15 -18.90 6.65
N GLU A 108 7.92 -20.16 6.31
CA GLU A 108 7.55 -20.59 4.96
C GLU A 108 6.27 -19.89 4.47
N MET A 109 5.24 -19.84 5.32
CA MET A 109 3.99 -19.17 5.00
C MET A 109 4.18 -17.67 4.75
N LYS A 110 5.01 -16.98 5.57
CA LYS A 110 5.37 -15.57 5.35
C LYS A 110 6.05 -15.38 4.00
N MET A 111 7.06 -16.20 3.68
CA MET A 111 7.80 -16.11 2.42
C MET A 111 6.91 -16.31 1.20
N GLU A 112 6.05 -17.32 1.20
CA GLU A 112 5.14 -17.57 0.07
C GLU A 112 4.10 -16.47 -0.09
N MET A 113 3.59 -15.91 1.01
CA MET A 113 2.67 -14.78 0.97
C MET A 113 3.33 -13.51 0.39
N GLU A 114 4.52 -13.16 0.89
CA GLU A 114 5.28 -12.00 0.38
C GLU A 114 5.68 -12.18 -1.07
N LYS A 115 6.04 -13.39 -1.49
CA LYS A 115 6.34 -13.74 -2.88
C LYS A 115 5.12 -13.61 -3.78
N SER A 116 3.93 -13.99 -3.29
CA SER A 116 2.68 -13.83 -4.03
C SER A 116 2.34 -12.35 -4.25
N ILE A 117 2.37 -11.55 -3.17
CA ILE A 117 2.09 -10.10 -3.24
C ILE A 117 3.19 -9.35 -4.02
N GLY A 118 4.45 -9.74 -3.86
CA GLY A 118 5.61 -9.11 -4.50
C GLY A 118 5.59 -9.19 -6.03
N LYS A 119 4.86 -10.15 -6.59
CA LYS A 119 4.64 -10.25 -8.05
C LYS A 119 3.62 -9.24 -8.56
N LYS A 120 2.80 -8.64 -7.70
CA LYS A 120 1.73 -7.70 -8.07
C LYS A 120 2.23 -6.26 -8.08
N THR A 121 1.62 -5.49 -8.97
CA THR A 121 1.87 -4.07 -9.17
C THR A 121 0.55 -3.28 -9.09
N VAL A 122 0.63 -1.96 -9.03
CA VAL A 122 -0.58 -1.11 -9.10
C VAL A 122 -1.36 -1.36 -10.38
N ALA A 123 -0.70 -1.76 -11.49
CA ALA A 123 -1.38 -2.12 -12.72
C ALA A 123 -2.38 -3.28 -12.54
N ASP A 124 -2.09 -4.22 -11.63
CA ASP A 124 -2.89 -5.42 -11.38
C ASP A 124 -4.14 -5.15 -10.52
N LEU A 125 -4.32 -3.93 -9.98
CA LEU A 125 -5.49 -3.55 -9.17
C LEU A 125 -6.73 -3.32 -10.04
N THR A 126 -7.29 -4.39 -10.61
CA THR A 126 -8.51 -4.35 -11.43
C THR A 126 -9.78 -4.29 -10.56
N LYS A 127 -10.85 -3.74 -11.14
CA LYS A 127 -12.20 -3.89 -10.60
C LYS A 127 -12.78 -5.23 -11.02
#